data_AF-A0A9W8MHV0-F1
#
_entry.id   AF-A0A9W8MHV0-F1
#
_cell.length_a   1.000
_cell.length_b   1.000
_cell.length_c   1.000
_cell.angle_alpha   90.00
_cell.angle_beta   90.00
_cell.angle_gamma   90.00
#
_symmetry.space_group_name_H-M   'P 1'
#
loop_
_entity.id
_entity.type
_entity.pdbx_description
1 polymer ?
#
loop_
_entity_poly.entity_id
_entity_poly.type
_entity_poly.pdbx_seq_one_letter_code
_entity_poly.pdbx_strand_id
1 'polypeptide(L)'
;MIIFRVTTGRSFTKFPSAKGGAPTNPIQFARRPAESSFLQSTLKREFGQDGDVDTERGLNFSISEPSQTQIRDKFTIHSKAVVCQDVELKGDITIGAGTIVHPKATIFAIAGPIVIGAGCIIEEATIIVNRRKEVMRIGDDNLFEIGCRVECPSIGDFNTISTRSRIHHTVRISSYCVIGAACLVVPIEDEVLDDYTVIYGPEAERRKWSGRGRVQEADLRRKHAEYLREMLPKFNRLRRGEGA
;
A
#
# COMPACT_ATOMS: atom_id res chain seq x y z
N MET A 1 18.67 -12.83 -12.17
CA MET A 1 19.75 -11.85 -12.39
C MET A 1 19.26 -10.52 -11.86
N ILE A 2 19.67 -10.15 -10.64
CA ILE A 2 19.18 -8.95 -9.95
C ILE A 2 20.17 -7.83 -10.23
N ILE A 3 19.75 -6.83 -11.01
CA ILE A 3 20.55 -5.64 -11.29
C ILE A 3 20.24 -4.63 -10.17
N PHE A 4 21.10 -4.58 -9.16
CA PHE A 4 21.11 -3.48 -8.21
C PHE A 4 21.67 -2.24 -8.89
N ARG A 5 20.82 -1.24 -9.07
CA ARG A 5 21.22 0.09 -9.50
C ARG A 5 22.02 0.75 -8.38
N VAL A 6 23.35 0.78 -8.51
CA VAL A 6 24.26 1.47 -7.60
C VAL A 6 24.12 2.97 -7.85
N THR A 7 23.35 3.66 -7.01
CA THR A 7 23.42 5.12 -6.88
C THR A 7 24.44 5.45 -5.81
N THR A 8 25.53 6.08 -6.22
CA THR A 8 26.62 6.60 -5.39
C THR A 8 26.12 7.68 -4.43
N GLY A 9 25.68 7.27 -3.24
CA GLY A 9 25.41 8.16 -2.11
C GLY A 9 26.66 8.38 -1.27
N ARG A 10 27.46 9.39 -1.60
CA ARG A 10 28.44 9.95 -0.66
C ARG A 10 27.69 10.60 0.50
N SER A 11 27.80 10.02 1.69
CA SER A 11 27.60 10.75 2.95
C SER A 11 28.75 10.38 3.88
N PHE A 12 29.72 11.30 3.97
CA PHE A 12 30.76 11.27 4.98
C PHE A 12 30.16 11.75 6.29
N THR A 13 30.12 10.89 7.31
CA THR A 13 30.00 11.33 8.70
C THR A 13 31.17 10.74 9.49
N LYS A 14 32.18 11.58 9.72
CA LYS A 14 33.26 11.48 10.72
C LYS A 14 33.99 10.13 10.86
N PHE A 15 35.26 10.12 10.43
CA PHE A 15 36.24 9.11 10.85
C PHE A 15 36.52 9.20 12.36
N PRO A 16 36.57 8.08 13.10
CA PRO A 16 37.14 8.05 14.43
C PRO A 16 38.68 8.12 14.35
N SER A 17 39.28 9.10 15.03
CA SER A 17 40.73 9.20 15.21
C SER A 17 41.16 8.18 16.25
N ALA A 18 42.03 7.23 15.86
CA ALA A 18 42.65 6.30 16.78
C ALA A 18 43.92 6.93 17.38
N LYS A 19 43.90 7.20 18.69
CA LYS A 19 45.12 7.31 19.50
C LYS A 19 45.11 6.21 20.55
N GLY A 20 46.08 5.31 20.43
CA GLY A 20 46.67 4.44 21.46
C GLY A 20 45.77 3.89 22.57
N GLY A 21 45.64 2.57 22.61
CA GLY A 21 45.16 1.82 23.78
C GLY A 21 44.03 0.87 23.44
N ALA A 22 44.21 -0.41 23.74
CA ALA A 22 43.31 -1.52 23.41
C ALA A 22 41.85 -1.29 23.89
N PRO A 23 40.84 -1.78 23.16
CA PRO A 23 39.48 -1.80 23.67
C PRO A 23 39.32 -2.94 24.67
N THR A 24 39.38 -2.63 25.96
CA THR A 24 38.77 -3.45 27.00
C THR A 24 37.29 -3.09 27.08
N ASN A 25 36.42 -3.98 26.59
CA ASN A 25 35.09 -4.28 27.14
C ASN A 25 34.37 -5.29 26.22
N PRO A 26 34.08 -6.52 26.67
CA PRO A 26 33.35 -7.49 25.87
C PRO A 26 31.88 -7.07 25.72
N ILE A 27 31.37 -7.19 24.49
CA ILE A 27 29.96 -6.96 24.14
C ILE A 27 29.10 -7.99 24.88
N GLN A 28 28.30 -7.53 25.85
CA GLN A 28 27.25 -8.35 26.47
C GLN A 28 25.97 -8.28 25.61
N PHE A 29 25.56 -9.42 25.07
CA PHE A 29 24.25 -9.57 24.43
C PHE A 29 23.16 -9.66 25.51
N ALA A 30 22.23 -8.70 25.51
CA ALA A 30 21.02 -8.78 26.33
C ALA A 30 20.15 -9.96 25.86
N ARG A 31 20.06 -11.02 26.66
CA ARG A 31 19.05 -12.06 26.54
C ARG A 31 17.80 -11.64 27.31
N ARG A 32 16.86 -10.95 26.67
CA ARG A 32 15.41 -10.99 26.99
C ARG A 32 14.59 -10.18 25.98
N PRO A 33 13.47 -10.73 25.46
CA PRO A 33 12.52 -10.00 24.65
C PRO A 33 11.73 -9.00 25.51
N ALA A 34 11.47 -7.81 24.97
CA ALA A 34 10.59 -6.83 25.60
C ALA A 34 9.13 -7.31 25.47
N GLU A 35 8.47 -7.53 26.61
CA GLU A 35 7.05 -7.87 26.69
C GLU A 35 6.19 -6.61 26.60
N SER A 36 5.12 -6.70 25.82
CA SER A 36 4.09 -5.68 25.62
C SER A 36 3.11 -5.65 26.79
N SER A 37 2.80 -4.46 27.31
CA SER A 37 1.69 -4.22 28.22
C SER A 37 0.36 -4.18 27.46
N PHE A 38 -0.37 -5.30 27.46
CA PHE A 38 -1.79 -5.32 27.09
C PHE A 38 -2.60 -5.86 28.26
N LEU A 39 -3.56 -5.05 28.70
CA LEU A 39 -4.37 -5.17 29.90
C LEU A 39 -5.08 -6.54 30.00
N GLN A 40 -4.63 -7.37 30.93
CA GLN A 40 -5.46 -8.38 31.59
C GLN A 40 -6.16 -7.72 32.77
N SER A 41 -7.50 -7.65 32.75
CA SER A 41 -8.29 -7.45 33.96
C SER A 41 -9.26 -8.61 34.15
N THR A 42 -8.85 -9.51 35.07
CA THR A 42 -9.67 -10.14 36.11
C THR A 42 -11.06 -10.66 35.73
N LEU A 43 -11.09 -11.91 35.27
CA LEU A 43 -12.21 -12.84 35.49
C LEU A 43 -11.89 -13.71 36.72
N LYS A 44 -12.53 -13.44 37.86
CA LYS A 44 -12.85 -14.40 38.94
C LYS A 44 -13.54 -13.71 40.14
N ARG A 45 -14.82 -14.04 40.35
CA ARG A 45 -15.54 -14.07 41.65
C ARG A 45 -16.91 -14.70 41.38
N GLU A 46 -17.06 -16.00 41.63
CA GLU A 46 -17.45 -16.68 42.89
C GLU A 46 -18.94 -17.04 42.90
N PHE A 47 -19.20 -18.32 43.18
CA PHE A 47 -20.51 -18.95 43.36
C PHE A 47 -21.14 -18.49 44.68
N GLY A 48 -22.46 -18.24 44.68
CA GLY A 48 -23.26 -18.09 45.89
C GLY A 48 -24.75 -18.14 45.55
N GLN A 49 -25.46 -19.14 46.10
CA GLN A 49 -26.91 -19.28 46.13
C GLN A 49 -27.52 -18.18 47.01
N ASP A 50 -28.68 -17.65 46.62
CA ASP A 50 -29.91 -17.62 47.44
C ASP A 50 -31.07 -17.03 46.61
N GLY A 51 -32.28 -17.58 46.81
CA GLY A 51 -33.46 -17.29 46.01
C GLY A 51 -34.21 -16.03 46.43
N ASP A 52 -35.02 -15.50 45.50
CA ASP A 52 -36.47 -15.39 45.67
C ASP A 52 -37.14 -14.97 44.36
N VAL A 53 -38.40 -15.38 44.24
CA VAL A 53 -39.30 -15.20 43.10
C VAL A 53 -39.83 -13.76 43.09
N ASP A 54 -39.84 -13.09 41.93
CA ASP A 54 -41.03 -12.41 41.40
C ASP A 54 -40.78 -11.69 40.07
N THR A 55 -41.63 -12.06 39.09
CA THR A 55 -42.29 -11.24 38.08
C THR A 55 -41.59 -9.95 37.63
N GLU A 56 -41.15 -9.89 36.36
CA GLU A 56 -41.68 -8.94 35.36
C GLU A 56 -40.99 -9.02 33.98
N ARG A 57 -41.84 -9.30 32.97
CA ARG A 57 -41.82 -8.76 31.60
C ARG A 57 -40.53 -8.87 30.79
N GLY A 58 -40.54 -9.84 29.88
CA GLY A 58 -39.59 -9.98 28.80
C GLY A 58 -39.48 -8.72 27.94
N LEU A 59 -38.29 -8.12 27.96
CA LEU A 59 -37.76 -7.32 26.88
C LEU A 59 -36.63 -8.14 26.25
N ASN A 60 -36.95 -8.83 25.15
CA ASN A 60 -35.95 -9.42 24.28
C ASN A 60 -35.17 -8.28 23.62
N PHE A 61 -34.14 -7.77 24.29
CA PHE A 61 -33.13 -6.94 23.66
C PHE A 61 -32.23 -7.87 22.85
N SER A 62 -32.63 -8.18 21.62
CA SER A 62 -31.72 -8.73 20.63
C SER A 62 -30.66 -7.66 20.38
N ILE A 63 -29.48 -7.85 20.95
CA ILE A 63 -28.27 -7.20 20.47
C ILE A 63 -28.08 -7.74 19.05
N SER A 64 -28.60 -7.03 18.06
CA SER A 64 -28.19 -7.24 16.68
C SER A 64 -26.71 -6.92 16.65
N GLU A 65 -25.87 -7.95 16.49
CA GLU A 65 -24.52 -7.77 15.99
C GLU A 65 -24.61 -6.78 14.80
N PRO A 66 -23.79 -5.73 14.74
CA PRO A 66 -23.82 -4.84 13.60
C PRO A 66 -23.57 -5.72 12.39
N SER A 67 -24.60 -5.86 11.56
CA SER A 67 -24.53 -6.59 10.32
C SER A 67 -23.41 -5.94 9.52
N GLN A 68 -22.22 -6.53 9.55
CA GLN A 68 -21.28 -6.38 8.45
C GLN A 68 -22.05 -6.90 7.25
N THR A 69 -22.69 -5.98 6.53
CA THR A 69 -23.13 -6.21 5.16
C THR A 69 -21.90 -6.79 4.49
N GLN A 70 -21.89 -8.11 4.31
CA GLN A 70 -20.81 -8.80 3.64
C GLN A 70 -20.73 -8.17 2.26
N ILE A 71 -19.77 -7.27 2.08
CA ILE A 71 -19.49 -6.67 0.79
C ILE A 71 -19.10 -7.87 -0.07
N ARG A 72 -20.00 -8.26 -0.97
CA ARG A 72 -19.69 -9.33 -1.92
C ARG A 72 -18.51 -8.84 -2.75
N ASP A 73 -17.44 -9.59 -2.66
CA ASP A 73 -16.26 -9.34 -3.46
C ASP A 73 -16.63 -9.47 -4.95
N LYS A 74 -16.40 -8.40 -5.71
CA LYS A 74 -16.66 -8.34 -7.15
C LYS A 74 -15.39 -7.89 -7.84
N PHE A 75 -14.84 -8.76 -8.68
CA PHE A 75 -13.61 -8.49 -9.40
C PHE A 75 -13.87 -8.46 -10.91
N THR A 76 -13.69 -7.30 -11.53
CA THR A 76 -13.77 -7.15 -12.99
C THR A 76 -12.36 -7.01 -13.52
N ILE A 77 -11.79 -8.10 -14.05
CA ILE A 77 -10.40 -8.14 -14.55
C ILE A 77 -10.45 -8.22 -16.07
N HIS A 78 -9.82 -7.26 -16.74
CA HIS A 78 -9.72 -7.27 -18.20
C HIS A 78 -8.85 -8.44 -18.70
N SER A 79 -9.19 -9.04 -19.84
CA SER A 79 -8.50 -10.23 -20.40
C SER A 79 -7.00 -10.03 -20.65
N LYS A 80 -6.60 -8.82 -21.03
CA LYS A 80 -5.20 -8.43 -21.23
C LYS A 80 -4.44 -8.08 -19.93
N ALA A 81 -5.10 -8.07 -18.77
CA ALA A 81 -4.45 -7.77 -17.49
C ALA A 81 -3.74 -9.03 -16.95
N VAL A 82 -2.59 -8.83 -16.31
CA VAL A 82 -1.79 -9.90 -15.72
C VAL A 82 -1.84 -9.76 -14.22
N VAL A 83 -2.63 -10.60 -13.55
CA VAL A 83 -2.81 -10.57 -12.09
C VAL A 83 -2.24 -11.86 -11.51
N CYS A 84 -1.29 -11.77 -10.59
CA CYS A 84 -0.75 -12.94 -9.90
C CYS A 84 -1.81 -13.58 -8.98
N GLN A 85 -1.73 -14.89 -8.76
CA GLN A 85 -2.66 -15.62 -7.90
C GLN A 85 -2.54 -15.23 -6.42
N ASP A 86 -1.32 -14.91 -5.96
CA ASP A 86 -1.01 -14.55 -4.57
C ASP A 86 -1.32 -13.08 -4.23
N VAL A 87 -2.24 -12.45 -4.97
CA VAL A 87 -2.69 -11.08 -4.73
C VAL A 87 -3.92 -11.13 -3.82
N GLU A 88 -3.92 -10.32 -2.78
CA GLU A 88 -5.08 -10.19 -1.90
C GLU A 88 -5.99 -9.08 -2.41
N LEU A 89 -7.18 -9.47 -2.87
CA LEU A 89 -8.20 -8.56 -3.41
C LEU A 89 -9.46 -8.66 -2.53
N LYS A 90 -10.01 -7.54 -2.09
CA LYS A 90 -11.28 -7.47 -1.33
C LYS A 90 -12.15 -6.31 -1.78
N GLY A 91 -13.46 -6.53 -1.85
CA GLY A 91 -14.48 -5.56 -2.25
C GLY A 91 -14.73 -5.52 -3.76
N ASP A 92 -15.23 -4.38 -4.24
CA ASP A 92 -15.50 -4.12 -5.66
C ASP A 92 -14.28 -3.48 -6.34
N ILE A 93 -13.60 -4.25 -7.19
CA ILE A 93 -12.35 -3.84 -7.85
C ILE A 93 -12.47 -4.09 -9.34
N THR A 94 -12.15 -3.04 -10.12
CA THR A 94 -12.04 -3.12 -11.57
C THR A 94 -10.58 -2.88 -11.99
N ILE A 95 -10.04 -3.78 -12.81
CA ILE A 95 -8.67 -3.75 -13.30
C ILE A 95 -8.69 -3.57 -14.83
N GLY A 96 -8.12 -2.46 -15.29
CA GLY A 96 -8.02 -2.09 -16.70
C GLY A 96 -7.08 -2.97 -17.52
N ALA A 97 -7.13 -2.78 -18.84
CA ALA A 97 -6.40 -3.60 -19.80
C ALA A 97 -4.88 -3.42 -19.67
N GLY A 98 -4.13 -4.53 -19.75
CA GLY A 98 -2.68 -4.47 -19.73
C GLY A 98 -2.07 -4.10 -18.39
N THR A 99 -2.88 -3.92 -17.33
CA THR A 99 -2.39 -3.69 -15.97
C THR A 99 -1.77 -4.96 -15.40
N ILE A 100 -0.69 -4.80 -14.66
CA ILE A 100 0.16 -5.86 -14.14
C ILE A 100 0.16 -5.78 -12.63
N VAL A 101 -0.17 -6.87 -11.95
CA VAL A 101 -0.19 -6.96 -10.48
C VAL A 101 0.73 -8.07 -10.02
N HIS A 102 1.77 -7.68 -9.29
CA HIS A 102 2.78 -8.56 -8.70
C HIS A 102 2.22 -9.36 -7.51
N PRO A 103 2.85 -10.49 -7.15
CA PRO A 103 2.42 -11.29 -6.00
C PRO A 103 2.51 -10.48 -4.70
N LYS A 104 1.71 -10.85 -3.70
CA LYS A 104 1.60 -10.18 -2.39
C LYS A 104 1.16 -8.71 -2.43
N ALA A 105 0.76 -8.19 -3.59
CA ALA A 105 0.04 -6.92 -3.63
C ALA A 105 -1.31 -7.08 -2.91
N THR A 106 -1.74 -6.02 -2.23
CA THR A 106 -2.95 -5.99 -1.43
C THR A 106 -3.83 -4.83 -1.90
N ILE A 107 -5.02 -5.12 -2.40
CA ILE A 107 -5.96 -4.11 -2.90
C ILE A 107 -7.29 -4.30 -2.16
N PHE A 108 -7.64 -3.32 -1.32
CA PHE A 108 -8.81 -3.38 -0.44
C PHE A 108 -9.79 -2.23 -0.73
N ALA A 109 -10.89 -2.56 -1.40
CA ALA A 109 -12.06 -1.71 -1.56
C ALA A 109 -13.00 -1.91 -0.36
N ILE A 110 -12.66 -1.31 0.79
CA ILE A 110 -13.37 -1.56 2.07
C ILE A 110 -14.71 -0.82 2.13
N ALA A 111 -14.71 0.47 1.80
CA ALA A 111 -15.92 1.30 1.93
C ALA A 111 -16.50 1.73 0.56
N GLY A 112 -15.67 1.76 -0.47
CA GLY A 112 -16.03 2.18 -1.82
C GLY A 112 -15.20 1.43 -2.86
N PRO A 113 -15.69 1.37 -4.11
CA PRO A 113 -15.04 0.60 -5.17
C PRO A 113 -13.69 1.22 -5.57
N ILE A 114 -12.81 0.40 -6.13
CA ILE A 114 -11.51 0.81 -6.70
C ILE A 114 -11.54 0.54 -8.20
N VAL A 115 -11.27 1.56 -9.01
CA VAL A 115 -11.15 1.44 -10.46
C VAL A 115 -9.73 1.78 -10.86
N ILE A 116 -9.04 0.77 -11.40
CA ILE A 116 -7.66 0.87 -11.87
C ILE A 116 -7.66 0.97 -13.39
N GLY A 117 -6.99 1.99 -13.92
CA GLY A 117 -6.80 2.22 -15.35
C GLY A 117 -6.00 1.13 -16.05
N ALA A 118 -5.72 1.38 -17.32
CA ALA A 118 -4.94 0.53 -18.20
C ALA A 118 -3.43 0.76 -18.01
N GLY A 119 -2.62 -0.25 -18.34
CA GLY A 119 -1.17 -0.13 -18.38
C GLY A 119 -0.48 0.12 -17.02
N CYS A 120 -1.21 0.06 -15.92
CA CYS A 120 -0.63 0.28 -14.59
C CYS A 120 0.27 -0.90 -14.19
N ILE A 121 1.33 -0.62 -13.44
CA ILE A 121 2.23 -1.62 -12.86
C ILE A 121 2.13 -1.51 -11.35
N ILE A 122 1.67 -2.57 -10.71
CA ILE A 122 1.55 -2.69 -9.25
C ILE A 122 2.56 -3.73 -8.79
N GLU A 123 3.64 -3.28 -8.15
CA GLU A 123 4.73 -4.14 -7.69
C GLU A 123 4.43 -4.85 -6.37
N GLU A 124 5.34 -5.75 -5.96
CA GLU A 124 5.19 -6.63 -4.80
C GLU A 124 4.98 -5.82 -3.50
N ALA A 125 4.15 -6.36 -2.61
CA ALA A 125 3.84 -5.76 -1.30
C ALA A 125 3.24 -4.35 -1.36
N THR A 126 2.80 -3.88 -2.53
CA THR A 126 2.03 -2.64 -2.67
C THR A 126 0.68 -2.79 -1.99
N ILE A 127 0.26 -1.76 -1.25
CA ILE A 127 -1.01 -1.74 -0.54
C ILE A 127 -1.86 -0.56 -1.01
N ILE A 128 -2.95 -0.85 -1.71
CA ILE A 128 -3.94 0.14 -2.15
C ILE A 128 -5.21 -0.06 -1.32
N VAL A 129 -5.67 0.99 -0.64
CA VAL A 129 -6.86 0.89 0.22
C VAL A 129 -7.80 2.05 -0.02
N ASN A 130 -9.05 1.72 -0.31
CA ASN A 130 -10.14 2.70 -0.28
C ASN A 130 -10.98 2.54 1.00
N ARG A 131 -10.79 3.48 1.92
CA ARG A 131 -11.57 3.60 3.16
C ARG A 131 -12.74 4.57 3.05
N ARG A 132 -12.87 5.29 1.93
CA ARG A 132 -13.96 6.25 1.67
C ARG A 132 -15.08 5.57 0.88
N LYS A 133 -16.30 6.09 0.99
CA LYS A 133 -17.47 5.61 0.23
C LYS A 133 -17.38 5.98 -1.27
N GLU A 134 -16.60 7.02 -1.58
CA GLU A 134 -16.36 7.46 -2.95
C GLU A 134 -15.54 6.44 -3.73
N VAL A 135 -15.69 6.45 -5.06
CA VAL A 135 -14.88 5.61 -5.94
C VAL A 135 -13.44 6.10 -5.95
N MET A 136 -12.50 5.22 -5.61
CA MET A 136 -11.07 5.48 -5.79
C MET A 136 -10.73 5.28 -7.27
N ARG A 137 -10.31 6.34 -7.94
CA ARG A 137 -9.98 6.33 -9.37
C ARG A 137 -8.47 6.41 -9.54
N ILE A 138 -7.92 5.41 -10.22
CA ILE A 138 -6.52 5.38 -10.61
C ILE A 138 -6.48 5.43 -12.15
N GLY A 139 -5.81 6.44 -12.69
CA GLY A 139 -5.65 6.64 -14.13
C GLY A 139 -4.75 5.61 -14.80
N ASP A 140 -4.29 5.93 -16.01
CA ASP A 140 -3.54 5.03 -16.87
C ASP A 140 -2.03 5.14 -16.68
N ASP A 141 -1.32 4.05 -17.02
CA ASP A 141 0.15 3.96 -17.07
C ASP A 141 0.86 4.36 -15.76
N ASN A 142 0.21 4.21 -14.60
CA ASN A 142 0.80 4.50 -13.30
C ASN A 142 1.75 3.38 -12.83
N LEU A 143 2.84 3.74 -12.15
CA LEU A 143 3.81 2.82 -11.56
C LEU A 143 3.76 2.91 -10.04
N PHE A 144 3.42 1.79 -9.40
CA PHE A 144 3.46 1.62 -7.96
C PHE A 144 4.61 0.69 -7.61
N GLU A 145 5.66 1.24 -7.02
CA GLU A 145 6.85 0.48 -6.65
C GLU A 145 6.68 -0.31 -5.34
N ILE A 146 7.58 -1.26 -5.11
CA ILE A 146 7.56 -2.20 -3.98
C ILE A 146 7.24 -1.54 -2.63
N GLY A 147 6.22 -2.07 -1.96
CA GLY A 147 5.89 -1.72 -0.57
C GLY A 147 5.28 -0.33 -0.38
N CYS A 148 4.86 0.36 -1.44
CA CYS A 148 4.15 1.62 -1.29
C CYS A 148 2.74 1.42 -0.72
N ARG A 149 2.24 2.43 0.00
CA ARG A 149 0.88 2.45 0.55
C ARG A 149 0.13 3.66 0.02
N VAL A 150 -1.05 3.41 -0.56
CA VAL A 150 -1.82 4.42 -1.26
C VAL A 150 -3.26 4.42 -0.77
N GLU A 151 -3.71 5.56 -0.24
CA GLU A 151 -5.09 5.75 0.24
C GLU A 151 -5.80 6.94 -0.43
N CYS A 152 -5.17 7.61 -1.40
CA CYS A 152 -5.71 8.79 -2.08
C CYS A 152 -6.91 8.45 -2.99
N PRO A 153 -8.01 9.23 -2.95
CA PRO A 153 -9.22 8.92 -3.71
C PRO A 153 -9.07 9.09 -5.23
N SER A 154 -8.11 9.91 -5.68
CA SER A 154 -7.91 10.20 -7.11
C SER A 154 -6.43 10.24 -7.43
N ILE A 155 -6.05 9.50 -8.47
CA ILE A 155 -4.71 9.46 -9.05
C ILE A 155 -4.88 9.63 -10.57
N GLY A 156 -4.23 10.62 -11.16
CA GLY A 156 -4.21 10.83 -12.61
C GLY A 156 -3.32 9.81 -13.34
N ASP A 157 -2.71 10.24 -14.44
CA ASP A 157 -1.99 9.36 -15.36
C ASP A 157 -0.47 9.51 -15.26
N PHE A 158 0.26 8.45 -15.65
CA PHE A 158 1.74 8.45 -15.72
C PHE A 158 2.47 8.79 -14.43
N ASN A 159 1.84 8.61 -13.27
CA ASN A 159 2.47 8.85 -11.99
C ASN A 159 3.45 7.74 -11.62
N THR A 160 4.44 8.08 -10.81
CA THR A 160 5.40 7.13 -10.23
C THR A 160 5.38 7.26 -8.72
N ILE A 161 4.94 6.21 -8.04
CA ILE A 161 4.88 6.12 -6.58
C ILE A 161 6.00 5.21 -6.14
N SER A 162 7.07 5.79 -5.59
CA SER A 162 8.28 5.04 -5.31
C SER A 162 8.20 4.16 -4.07
N THR A 163 9.20 3.29 -3.94
CA THR A 163 9.27 2.25 -2.89
C THR A 163 9.01 2.78 -1.49
N ARG A 164 8.20 2.05 -0.72
CA ARG A 164 7.85 2.35 0.68
C ARG A 164 7.26 3.75 0.94
N SER A 165 6.87 4.49 -0.09
CA SER A 165 6.15 5.75 0.06
C SER A 165 4.76 5.51 0.66
N ARG A 166 4.24 6.51 1.37
CA ARG A 166 2.93 6.45 2.03
C ARG A 166 2.14 7.69 1.68
N ILE A 167 0.98 7.49 1.07
CA ILE A 167 0.12 8.55 0.56
C ILE A 167 -1.20 8.50 1.31
N HIS A 168 -1.54 9.61 1.95
CA HIS A 168 -2.75 9.75 2.73
C HIS A 168 -3.98 9.99 1.84
N HIS A 169 -5.16 9.70 2.39
CA HIS A 169 -6.44 9.88 1.71
C HIS A 169 -6.86 11.34 1.50
N THR A 170 -6.15 12.30 2.11
CA THR A 170 -6.39 13.75 1.93
C THR A 170 -5.74 14.28 0.66
N VAL A 171 -4.85 13.52 0.05
CA VAL A 171 -4.11 13.94 -1.16
C VAL A 171 -4.88 13.49 -2.40
N ARG A 172 -4.98 14.36 -3.40
CA ARG A 172 -5.36 13.98 -4.77
C ARG A 172 -4.16 14.20 -5.67
N ILE A 173 -3.80 13.20 -6.47
CA ILE A 173 -2.64 13.25 -7.34
C ILE A 173 -3.13 13.47 -8.76
N SER A 174 -2.57 14.46 -9.43
CA SER A 174 -2.86 14.72 -10.84
C SER A 174 -1.99 13.83 -11.74
N SER A 175 -1.46 14.32 -12.86
CA SER A 175 -0.68 13.53 -13.82
C SER A 175 0.81 13.87 -13.84
N TYR A 176 1.64 12.90 -14.20
CA TYR A 176 3.11 13.01 -14.25
C TYR A 176 3.78 13.41 -12.92
N CYS A 177 3.15 13.10 -11.79
CA CYS A 177 3.73 13.30 -10.47
C CYS A 177 4.66 12.14 -10.11
N VAL A 178 5.73 12.46 -9.36
CA VAL A 178 6.67 11.45 -8.83
C VAL A 178 6.75 11.60 -7.33
N ILE A 179 6.43 10.54 -6.60
CA ILE A 179 6.54 10.50 -5.13
C ILE A 179 7.77 9.69 -4.79
N GLY A 180 8.75 10.33 -4.16
CA GLY A 180 10.04 9.75 -3.84
C GLY A 180 9.97 8.59 -2.85
N ALA A 181 11.04 7.81 -2.83
CA ALA A 181 11.13 6.63 -1.97
C ALA A 181 11.03 7.02 -0.48
N ALA A 182 10.30 6.22 0.29
CA ALA A 182 10.05 6.41 1.72
C ALA A 182 9.47 7.80 2.11
N CYS A 183 8.91 8.55 1.15
CA CYS A 183 8.24 9.81 1.43
C CYS A 183 6.89 9.55 2.10
N LEU A 184 6.55 10.41 3.08
CA LEU A 184 5.27 10.39 3.78
C LEU A 184 4.48 11.64 3.38
N VAL A 185 3.42 11.47 2.60
CA VAL A 185 2.58 12.58 2.12
C VAL A 185 1.28 12.59 2.91
N VAL A 186 1.25 13.39 3.98
CA VAL A 186 0.10 13.52 4.90
C VAL A 186 -0.16 15.02 5.16
N PRO A 187 -0.79 15.73 4.21
CA PRO A 187 -1.25 17.08 4.47
C PRO A 187 -2.44 17.06 5.44
N ILE A 188 -2.52 18.11 6.26
CA ILE A 188 -3.57 18.32 7.28
C ILE A 188 -4.92 18.57 6.60
N GLU A 189 -4.90 19.27 5.48
CA GLU A 189 -6.08 19.60 4.68
C GLU A 189 -6.13 18.78 3.39
N ASP A 190 -7.31 18.74 2.78
CA ASP A 190 -7.49 18.11 1.47
C ASP A 190 -6.72 18.92 0.42
N GLU A 191 -5.75 18.29 -0.22
CA GLU A 191 -4.80 18.94 -1.11
C GLU A 191 -4.72 18.23 -2.45
N VAL A 192 -4.62 19.01 -3.53
CA VAL A 192 -4.39 18.49 -4.88
C VAL A 192 -2.94 18.78 -5.26
N LEU A 193 -2.18 17.73 -5.58
CA LEU A 193 -0.87 17.86 -6.18
C LEU A 193 -1.02 18.27 -7.64
N ASP A 194 -0.34 19.34 -8.02
CA ASP A 194 -0.28 19.81 -9.41
C ASP A 194 0.49 18.85 -10.32
N ASP A 195 0.21 18.94 -11.62
CA ASP A 195 0.91 18.17 -12.64
C ASP A 195 2.42 18.41 -12.59
N TYR A 196 3.19 17.36 -12.92
CA TYR A 196 4.65 17.41 -12.92
C TYR A 196 5.26 17.71 -11.54
N THR A 197 4.54 17.48 -10.44
CA THR A 197 5.09 17.66 -9.10
C THR A 197 5.90 16.44 -8.67
N VAL A 198 7.11 16.68 -8.20
CA VAL A 198 8.01 15.69 -7.60
C VAL A 198 8.09 15.94 -6.11
N ILE A 199 7.72 14.95 -5.32
CA ILE A 199 7.87 14.97 -3.86
C ILE A 199 9.11 14.15 -3.50
N TYR A 200 9.99 14.69 -2.66
CA TYR A 200 11.19 13.97 -2.23
C TYR A 200 11.59 14.34 -0.79
N GLY A 201 12.45 13.50 -0.21
CA GLY A 201 12.97 13.72 1.13
C GLY A 201 12.00 13.31 2.25
N PRO A 202 12.49 13.23 3.49
CA PRO A 202 11.69 12.84 4.65
C PRO A 202 10.60 13.87 4.98
N GLU A 203 10.85 15.15 4.69
CA GLU A 203 9.93 16.27 4.94
C GLU A 203 8.92 16.49 3.81
N ALA A 204 8.86 15.59 2.82
CA ALA A 204 7.98 15.70 1.65
C ALA A 204 8.13 17.05 0.90
N GLU A 205 9.38 17.47 0.66
CA GLU A 205 9.70 18.64 -0.14
C GLU A 205 9.18 18.49 -1.57
N ARG A 206 8.79 19.61 -2.18
CA ARG A 206 8.18 19.63 -3.51
C ARG A 206 9.04 20.35 -4.51
N ARG A 207 9.13 19.77 -5.70
CA ARG A 207 9.78 20.38 -6.85
C ARG A 207 8.93 20.19 -8.09
N LYS A 208 8.80 21.26 -8.89
CA LYS A 208 8.21 21.13 -10.23
C LYS A 208 9.22 20.50 -11.18
N TRP A 209 8.81 19.42 -11.84
CA TRP A 209 9.58 18.77 -12.88
C TRP A 209 9.47 19.56 -14.18
N SER A 210 10.61 19.77 -14.83
CA SER A 210 10.68 20.49 -16.11
C SER A 210 10.06 19.74 -17.31
N GLY A 211 9.48 18.55 -17.11
CA GLY A 211 8.97 17.68 -18.19
C GLY A 211 10.04 17.08 -19.11
N ARG A 212 11.30 17.49 -18.95
CA ARG A 212 12.44 16.92 -19.69
C ARG A 212 12.57 15.43 -19.37
N GLY A 213 12.57 14.61 -20.42
CA GLY A 213 12.67 13.16 -20.31
C GLY A 213 11.31 12.43 -20.28
N ARG A 214 10.17 13.12 -20.34
CA ARG A 214 8.82 12.51 -20.38
C ARG A 214 8.70 11.37 -21.39
N VAL A 215 9.18 11.57 -22.61
CA VAL A 215 9.07 10.56 -23.69
C VAL A 215 9.94 9.35 -23.36
N GLN A 216 11.15 9.58 -22.87
CA GLN A 216 12.07 8.51 -22.49
C GLN A 216 11.53 7.71 -21.30
N GLU A 217 10.92 8.36 -20.32
CA GLU A 217 10.28 7.69 -19.18
C GLU A 217 9.06 6.88 -19.63
N ALA A 218 8.20 7.44 -20.48
CA ALA A 218 7.04 6.73 -21.02
C ALA A 218 7.46 5.52 -21.87
N ASP A 219 8.50 5.65 -22.70
CA ASP A 219 9.04 4.55 -23.50
C ASP A 219 9.68 3.47 -22.62
N LEU A 220 10.38 3.87 -21.55
CA LEU A 220 10.93 2.95 -20.58
C LEU A 220 9.82 2.21 -19.83
N ARG A 221 8.76 2.92 -19.42
CA ARG A 221 7.56 2.35 -18.78
C ARG A 221 6.88 1.32 -19.68
N ARG A 222 6.73 1.64 -20.96
CA ARG A 222 6.14 0.74 -21.97
C ARG A 222 6.95 -0.55 -22.11
N LYS A 223 8.27 -0.44 -22.30
CA LYS A 223 9.19 -1.58 -22.38
C LYS A 223 9.19 -2.40 -21.08
N HIS A 224 9.09 -1.74 -19.93
CA HIS A 224 9.00 -2.41 -18.64
C HIS A 224 7.71 -3.23 -18.55
N ALA A 225 6.56 -2.65 -18.91
CA ALA A 225 5.29 -3.35 -18.94
C ALA A 225 5.29 -4.53 -19.92
N GLU A 226 5.85 -4.37 -21.13
CA GLU A 226 6.00 -5.45 -22.11
C GLU A 226 6.85 -6.60 -21.55
N TYR A 227 8.01 -6.29 -20.98
CA TYR A 227 8.88 -7.29 -20.35
C TYR A 227 8.17 -8.05 -19.23
N LEU A 228 7.48 -7.33 -18.34
CA LEU A 228 6.76 -7.95 -17.22
C LEU A 228 5.60 -8.83 -17.71
N ARG A 229 4.88 -8.44 -18.77
CA ARG A 229 3.82 -9.27 -19.38
C ARG A 229 4.36 -10.58 -19.93
N GLU A 230 5.57 -10.60 -20.48
CA GLU A 230 6.18 -11.83 -21.00
C GLU A 230 6.78 -12.71 -19.90
N MET A 231 7.32 -12.09 -18.85
CA MET A 231 8.10 -12.80 -17.82
C MET A 231 7.24 -13.28 -16.65
N LEU A 232 6.31 -12.47 -16.14
CA LEU A 232 5.51 -12.85 -14.98
C LEU A 232 4.71 -14.15 -15.17
N PRO A 233 4.06 -14.41 -16.32
CA PRO A 233 3.34 -15.67 -16.53
C PRO A 233 4.25 -16.92 -16.50
N LYS A 234 5.56 -16.76 -16.73
CA LYS A 234 6.51 -17.89 -16.74
C LYS A 234 6.91 -18.34 -15.34
N PHE A 235 6.89 -17.43 -14.37
CA PHE A 235 7.35 -17.70 -13.00
C PHE A 235 6.21 -17.74 -11.98
N ASN A 236 5.09 -17.08 -12.26
CA ASN A 236 3.98 -16.95 -11.32
C ASN A 236 2.70 -17.55 -11.88
N ARG A 237 1.89 -18.15 -11.00
CA ARG A 237 0.53 -18.55 -11.34
C ARG A 237 -0.32 -17.30 -11.48
N LEU A 238 -1.06 -17.21 -12.58
CA LEU A 238 -1.94 -16.09 -12.85
C LEU A 238 -3.36 -16.40 -12.41
N ARG A 239 -4.03 -15.39 -11.87
CA ARG A 239 -5.47 -15.40 -11.65
C ARG A 239 -6.14 -15.26 -13.02
N ARG A 240 -6.86 -16.29 -13.44
CA ARG A 240 -7.67 -16.22 -14.67
C ARG A 240 -8.96 -15.48 -14.33
N GLY A 241 -9.28 -14.42 -15.07
CA GLY A 241 -10.63 -13.85 -15.03
C GLY A 241 -11.62 -14.87 -15.60
N GLU A 242 -12.82 -14.96 -15.01
CA GLU A 242 -13.93 -15.70 -15.60
C GLU A 242 -14.29 -15.05 -16.93
N GLY A 243 -13.76 -15.57 -18.05
CA GLY A 243 -13.93 -14.95 -19.35
C GLY A 243 -12.94 -15.43 -20.42
N ALA A 244 -12.54 -16.70 -20.36
CA ALA A 244 -11.87 -17.40 -21.46
C ALA A 244 -12.55 -18.74 -21.68
#